data_AF-A0A355A8P9-F1
#
_entry.id   AF-A0A355A8P9-F1
#
_cell.length_a   1.000
_cell.length_b   1.000
_cell.length_c   1.000
_cell.angle_alpha   90.00
_cell.angle_beta   90.00
_cell.angle_gamma   90.00
#
_symmetry.space_group_name_H-M   'P 1'
#
loop_
_entity.id
_entity.type
_entity.pdbx_description
1 polymer ?
#
loop_
_entity_poly.entity_id
_entity_poly.type
_entity_poly.pdbx_seq_one_letter_code
_entity_poly.pdbx_strand_id
1 'polypeptide(L)'
;MKKNITIIGIAMLLVCLFSSMNLMAASKSYTIGMSQSMLAGNPWWDVMVNAVKDELTKLGHNVIILDAEGNVAKQAADVEDLIARKVDLI
;
A
#
# COMPACT_ATOMS: atom_id res chain seq x y z
N MET A 1 -4.67 32.30 -42.29
CA MET A 1 -3.80 31.10 -42.38
C MET A 1 -2.99 30.87 -41.10
N LYS A 2 -2.15 31.82 -40.66
CA LYS A 2 -1.33 31.69 -39.43
C LYS A 2 -2.16 31.42 -38.15
N LYS A 3 -3.27 32.15 -37.95
CA LYS A 3 -4.18 32.00 -36.81
C LYS A 3 -4.83 30.60 -36.73
N ASN A 4 -5.14 29.98 -37.87
CA ASN A 4 -5.77 28.66 -37.92
C ASN A 4 -4.75 27.55 -37.58
N ILE A 5 -3.49 27.73 -38.00
CA ILE A 5 -2.38 26.82 -37.66
C ILE A 5 -2.08 26.87 -36.14
N THR A 6 -2.12 28.06 -35.55
CA THR A 6 -1.95 28.22 -34.09
C THR A 6 -3.06 27.52 -33.30
N ILE A 7 -4.32 27.62 -33.74
CA ILE A 7 -5.47 26.97 -33.08
C ILE A 7 -5.38 25.44 -33.17
N ILE A 8 -4.97 24.90 -34.32
CA ILE A 8 -4.77 23.46 -34.51
C ILE A 8 -3.63 22.94 -33.62
N GLY A 9 -2.53 23.70 -33.50
CA GLY A 9 -1.43 23.35 -32.61
C GLY A 9 -1.84 23.28 -31.12
N ILE A 10 -2.67 24.23 -30.66
CA ILE A 10 -3.19 24.25 -29.29
C ILE A 10 -4.15 23.07 -29.05
N ALA A 11 -5.03 22.75 -30.01
CA ALA A 11 -5.92 21.61 -29.92
C ALA A 11 -5.16 20.28 -29.87
N MET A 12 -4.08 20.14 -30.64
CA MET A 12 -3.23 18.94 -30.63
C MET A 12 -2.47 18.79 -29.30
N LEU A 13 -1.99 19.90 -28.73
CA LEU A 13 -1.32 19.91 -27.43
C LEU A 13 -2.27 19.51 -26.29
N LEU A 14 -3.53 19.97 -26.35
CA LEU A 14 -4.58 19.58 -25.40
C LEU A 14 -4.90 18.08 -25.50
N VAL A 15 -5.01 17.52 -26.71
CA VAL A 15 -5.26 16.08 -26.90
C VAL A 15 -4.11 15.22 -26.37
N CYS A 16 -2.85 15.65 -26.53
CA CYS A 16 -1.70 14.96 -25.94
C CYS A 16 -1.72 14.98 -24.40
N LEU A 17 -2.19 16.07 -23.78
CA LEU A 17 -2.32 16.19 -22.32
C LEU A 17 -3.47 15.35 -21.74
N PHE A 18 -4.55 15.12 -22.50
CA PHE A 18 -5.64 14.23 -22.08
C PHE A 18 -5.29 12.73 -22.26
N SER A 19 -4.49 12.41 -23.26
CA SER A 19 -4.04 11.03 -23.53
C SER A 19 -3.11 10.49 -22.45
N SER A 20 -2.32 11.35 -21.80
CA SER A 20 -1.42 10.98 -20.71
C SER A 20 -2.10 10.78 -19.36
N MET A 21 -3.36 11.22 -19.19
CA MET A 21 -4.12 11.02 -17.95
C MET A 21 -4.67 9.59 -17.79
N ASN A 22 -4.83 8.82 -18.88
CA ASN A 22 -5.33 7.44 -18.84
C ASN A 22 -4.24 6.40 -18.56
N LEU A 23 -2.96 6.80 -18.53
CA LEU A 23 -1.84 5.87 -18.31
C LEU A 23 -1.53 5.62 -16.82
N MET A 24 -2.16 6.35 -15.92
CA MET A 24 -2.07 6.15 -14.48
C MET A 24 -3.30 5.38 -13.99
N ALA A 25 -3.50 4.16 -14.48
CA ALA A 25 -4.33 3.21 -13.74
C ALA A 25 -3.61 2.94 -12.42
N ALA A 26 -3.96 3.70 -11.36
CA ALA A 26 -3.35 3.58 -10.05
C ALA A 26 -3.45 2.11 -9.60
N SER A 27 -2.32 1.45 -9.41
CA SER A 27 -2.29 0.11 -8.85
C SER A 27 -2.96 0.17 -7.48
N LYS A 28 -3.94 -0.70 -7.24
CA LYS A 28 -4.64 -0.77 -5.96
C LYS A 28 -3.61 -1.13 -4.89
N SER A 29 -3.43 -0.24 -3.91
CA SER A 29 -2.61 -0.51 -2.73
C SER A 29 -3.47 -1.22 -1.68
N TYR A 30 -2.96 -2.32 -1.14
CA TYR A 30 -3.60 -3.07 -0.06
C TYR A 30 -2.88 -2.78 1.26
N THR A 31 -3.63 -2.83 2.36
CA THR A 31 -3.11 -2.77 3.73
C THR A 31 -3.27 -4.14 4.38
N ILE A 32 -2.17 -4.78 4.74
CA ILE A 32 -2.12 -6.08 5.38
C ILE A 32 -1.95 -5.88 6.89
N GLY A 33 -2.77 -6.52 7.71
CA GLY A 33 -2.60 -6.60 9.16
C GLY A 33 -1.81 -7.86 9.55
N MET A 34 -0.96 -7.75 10.57
CA MET A 34 -0.21 -8.89 11.10
C MET A 34 -0.14 -8.79 12.62
N SER A 35 -0.77 -9.73 13.34
CA SER A 35 -0.60 -9.88 14.79
C SER A 35 0.45 -10.95 15.08
N GLN A 36 1.67 -10.51 15.36
CA GLN A 36 2.82 -11.37 15.60
C GLN A 36 2.83 -11.83 17.05
N SER A 37 3.08 -13.12 17.30
CA SER A 37 2.98 -13.70 18.65
C SER A 37 3.90 -13.03 19.67
N MET A 38 5.12 -12.67 19.27
CA MET A 38 6.12 -11.98 20.09
C MET A 38 7.20 -11.43 19.16
N LEU A 39 7.58 -10.15 19.29
CA LEU A 39 8.74 -9.61 18.58
C LEU A 39 10.02 -9.72 19.41
N ALA A 40 9.91 -9.49 20.72
CA ALA A 40 11.05 -9.58 21.63
C ALA A 40 11.56 -11.03 21.77
N GLY A 41 12.86 -11.19 22.07
CA GLY A 41 13.40 -12.46 22.55
C GLY A 41 13.80 -13.51 21.50
N ASN A 42 13.56 -13.27 20.20
CA ASN A 42 14.08 -14.13 19.13
C ASN A 42 14.36 -13.35 17.82
N PRO A 43 15.63 -13.28 17.37
CA PRO A 43 16.00 -12.60 16.12
C PRO A 43 15.26 -13.09 14.86
N TRP A 44 14.74 -14.32 14.88
CA TRP A 44 13.92 -14.86 13.80
C TRP A 44 12.70 -13.99 13.49
N TRP A 45 12.03 -13.47 14.53
CA TRP A 45 10.81 -12.67 14.35
C TRP A 45 11.09 -11.33 13.71
N ASP A 46 12.18 -10.67 14.12
CA ASP A 46 12.62 -9.41 13.52
C ASP A 46 12.96 -9.59 12.03
N VAL A 47 13.69 -10.66 11.69
CA VAL A 47 14.02 -10.95 10.28
C VAL A 47 12.76 -11.21 9.47
N MET A 48 11.84 -12.02 9.99
CA MET A 48 10.58 -12.33 9.31
C MET A 48 9.70 -11.09 9.08
N VAL A 49 9.54 -10.26 10.12
CA VAL A 49 8.75 -9.02 10.05
C VAL A 49 9.34 -8.03 9.06
N ASN A 50 10.67 -7.84 9.09
CA ASN A 50 11.32 -6.96 8.14
C ASN A 50 11.22 -7.49 6.71
N ALA A 51 11.35 -8.81 6.50
CA ALA A 51 11.19 -9.41 5.18
C ALA A 51 9.77 -9.19 4.61
N VAL A 52 8.72 -9.33 5.43
CA VAL A 52 7.32 -9.05 5.02
C VAL A 52 7.16 -7.58 4.65
N LYS A 53 7.67 -6.68 5.49
CA LYS A 53 7.58 -5.23 5.27
C LYS A 53 8.30 -4.81 3.99
N ASP A 54 9.50 -5.32 3.76
CA ASP A 54 10.30 -5.02 2.58
C ASP A 54 9.60 -5.51 1.31
N GLU A 55 9.04 -6.71 1.33
CA GLU A 55 8.36 -7.27 0.16
C GLU A 55 7.06 -6.52 -0.17
N LEU A 56 6.25 -6.20 0.83
CA LEU A 56 5.03 -5.42 0.63
C LEU A 56 5.36 -4.00 0.13
N THR A 57 6.42 -3.39 0.63
CA THR A 57 6.88 -2.08 0.14
C THR A 57 7.27 -2.15 -1.34
N LYS A 58 8.01 -3.18 -1.77
CA LYS A 58 8.36 -3.38 -3.19
C LYS A 58 7.13 -3.55 -4.08
N LEU A 59 6.09 -4.21 -3.57
CA LEU A 59 4.82 -4.43 -4.28
C LEU A 59 3.88 -3.22 -4.23
N GLY A 60 4.23 -2.15 -3.51
CA GLY A 60 3.38 -0.96 -3.37
C GLY A 60 2.20 -1.16 -2.41
N HIS A 61 2.37 -2.02 -1.41
CA HIS A 61 1.40 -2.36 -0.38
C HIS A 61 1.90 -1.94 1.02
N ASN A 62 0.98 -1.85 1.98
CA ASN A 62 1.26 -1.44 3.34
C ASN A 62 1.09 -2.61 4.31
N VAL A 63 1.79 -2.57 5.43
CA VAL A 63 1.62 -3.52 6.53
C VAL A 63 1.46 -2.82 7.87
N ILE A 64 0.52 -3.29 8.70
CA ILE A 64 0.35 -2.90 10.09
C ILE A 64 0.72 -4.11 10.95
N ILE A 65 1.76 -3.97 11.76
CA ILE A 65 2.28 -5.05 12.61
C ILE A 65 1.99 -4.70 14.06
N LEU A 66 1.35 -5.64 14.77
CA LEU A 66 1.06 -5.57 16.19
C LEU A 66 1.79 -6.72 16.90
N ASP A 67 2.44 -6.42 18.02
CA ASP A 67 3.15 -7.42 18.84
C ASP A 67 2.23 -7.93 19.94
N ALA A 68 1.88 -9.21 19.93
CA ALA A 68 1.02 -9.81 20.95
C ALA A 68 1.73 -10.14 22.27
N GLU A 69 3.05 -9.97 22.36
CA GLU A 69 3.83 -10.11 23.60
C GLU A 69 3.66 -11.47 24.31
N GLY A 70 3.43 -12.53 23.53
CA GLY A 70 3.16 -13.88 24.03
C GLY A 70 1.80 -14.04 24.73
N ASN A 71 0.94 -13.02 24.66
CA ASN A 71 -0.36 -13.00 25.31
C ASN A 71 -1.49 -13.27 24.32
N VAL A 72 -2.16 -14.42 24.46
CA VAL A 72 -3.26 -14.85 23.58
C VAL A 72 -4.45 -13.90 23.62
N ALA A 73 -4.79 -13.34 24.80
CA ALA A 73 -5.90 -12.39 24.90
C ALA A 73 -5.56 -11.07 24.18
N LYS A 74 -4.30 -10.64 24.27
CA LYS A 74 -3.81 -9.50 23.48
C LYS A 74 -3.83 -9.82 21.98
N GLN A 75 -3.41 -11.01 21.57
CA GLN A 75 -3.43 -11.42 20.17
C GLN A 75 -4.85 -11.39 19.57
N ALA A 76 -5.85 -11.82 20.34
CA ALA A 76 -7.25 -11.69 19.94
C ALA A 76 -7.68 -10.21 19.81
N ALA A 77 -7.31 -9.36 20.77
CA ALA A 77 -7.59 -7.93 20.71
C ALA A 77 -6.90 -7.22 19.53
N ASP A 78 -5.68 -7.64 19.18
CA ASP A 78 -4.95 -7.15 18.01
C ASP A 78 -5.70 -7.51 16.71
N VAL A 79 -6.26 -8.71 16.60
CA VAL A 79 -7.10 -9.10 15.44
C VAL A 79 -8.36 -8.23 15.35
N GLU A 80 -9.06 -8.00 16.46
CA GLU A 80 -10.23 -7.11 16.49
C GLU A 80 -9.88 -5.66 16.10
N ASP A 81 -8.74 -5.16 16.55
CA ASP A 81 -8.22 -3.84 16.16
C ASP A 81 -7.89 -3.78 14.65
N LEU A 82 -7.28 -4.82 14.08
CA LEU A 82 -7.02 -4.90 12.63
C LEU A 82 -8.33 -4.93 11.81
N ILE A 83 -9.35 -5.68 12.26
CA ILE A 83 -10.68 -5.69 11.66
C ILE A 83 -11.30 -4.28 11.73
N ALA A 84 -11.25 -3.62 12.89
CA ALA A 84 -11.78 -2.27 13.08
C ALA A 84 -11.09 -1.24 12.18
N ARG A 85 -9.78 -1.40 11.96
CA ARG A 85 -8.98 -0.58 11.02
C ARG A 85 -9.28 -0.87 9.54
N LYS A 86 -10.08 -1.89 9.24
CA LYS A 86 -10.48 -2.30 7.88
C LYS A 86 -9.29 -2.59 6.99
N VAL A 87 -8.31 -3.33 7.52
CA VAL A 87 -7.24 -3.89 6.68
C VAL A 87 -7.83 -4.84 5.64
N ASP A 88 -7.17 -4.97 4.50
CA ASP A 88 -7.64 -5.80 3.39
C ASP A 88 -7.42 -7.30 3.62
N LEU A 89 -6.45 -7.66 4.48
CA LEU A 89 -6.08 -9.02 4.84
C LEU A 89 -5.46 -9.05 6.26
N ILE A 90 -5.66 -10.13 7.02
CA ILE A 90 -5.03 -10.44 8.32
C ILE A 90 -4.35 -11.81 8.22
#